data_AF-A0A9P0SGH5-F1
#
_entry.id   AF-A0A9P0SGH5-F1
#
_cell.length_a   1.000
_cell.length_b   1.000
_cell.length_c   1.000
_cell.angle_alpha   90.00
_cell.angle_beta   90.00
_cell.angle_gamma   90.00
#
_symmetry.space_group_name_H-M   'P 1'
#
loop_
_entity.id
_entity.type
_entity.pdbx_description
1 polymer ?
#
loop_
_entity_poly.entity_id
_entity_poly.type
_entity_poly.pdbx_seq_one_letter_code
_entity_poly.pdbx_strand_id
1 'polypeptide(L)'
;MRDGPRLYADYVKKYMKKYDDEEYYTRYHNFMKTLRKINQINSRSSEKVQPNKYADWSEKEWQENVEQTTKIDFDLKIQVKEFQPKVESLFKDLVD
;
A
#
# COMPACT_ATOMS: atom_id res chain seq x y z
N MET A 1 -9.08 3.54 14.40
CA MET A 1 -7.72 4.08 14.22
C MET A 1 -7.75 5.55 14.59
N ARG A 2 -7.44 5.89 15.85
CA ARG A 2 -7.51 7.28 16.32
C ARG A 2 -6.35 8.14 15.78
N ASP A 3 -5.24 7.53 15.34
CA ASP A 3 -4.04 8.23 14.88
C ASP A 3 -3.88 8.36 13.35
N GLY A 4 -4.91 8.00 12.56
CA GLY A 4 -4.82 7.95 11.09
C GLY A 4 -4.29 9.25 10.43
N PRO A 5 -4.88 10.43 10.73
CA PRO A 5 -4.42 11.70 10.17
C PRO A 5 -2.97 12.02 10.54
N ARG A 6 -2.55 11.76 11.78
CA ARG A 6 -1.17 12.01 12.23
C ARG A 6 -0.17 11.11 11.50
N LEU A 7 -0.47 9.81 11.39
CA LEU A 7 0.38 8.85 10.68
C LEU A 7 0.51 9.20 9.20
N TYR A 8 -0.55 9.71 8.59
CA TYR A 8 -0.50 10.16 7.21
C TYR A 8 0.30 11.45 7.04
N ALA A 9 0.17 12.43 7.94
CA ALA A 9 1.00 13.63 7.93
C ALA A 9 2.50 13.28 8.08
N ASP A 10 2.83 12.37 9.01
CA ASP A 10 4.19 11.86 9.20
C ASP A 10 4.70 11.14 7.93
N TYR A 11 3.84 10.37 7.27
CA TYR A 11 4.14 9.70 6.00
C TYR A 11 4.46 10.68 4.87
N VAL A 12 3.60 11.68 4.66
CA VAL A 12 3.77 12.74 3.65
C VAL A 12 5.11 13.45 3.85
N LYS A 13 5.42 13.80 5.10
CA LYS A 13 6.70 14.43 5.46
C LYS A 13 7.89 13.50 5.23
N LYS A 14 7.81 12.25 5.69
CA LYS A 14 8.90 11.25 5.59
C LYS A 14 9.33 11.01 4.14
N TYR A 15 8.36 10.94 3.23
CA TYR A 15 8.62 10.66 1.81
C TYR A 15 8.56 11.89 0.92
N MET A 16 8.56 13.10 1.51
CA MET A 16 8.55 14.38 0.81
C MET A 16 7.48 14.47 -0.29
N LYS A 17 6.30 13.90 -0.01
CA LYS A 17 5.19 13.86 -0.96
C LYS A 17 4.59 15.25 -1.14
N LYS A 18 4.14 15.54 -2.37
CA LYS A 18 3.47 16.79 -2.73
C LYS A 18 2.19 16.42 -3.47
N TYR A 19 1.08 16.94 -2.99
CA TYR A 19 -0.25 16.73 -3.54
C TYR A 19 -0.95 18.08 -3.56
N ASP A 20 -1.84 18.28 -4.52
CA ASP A 20 -2.87 19.32 -4.38
C ASP A 20 -3.95 18.87 -3.39
N ASP A 21 -4.88 19.78 -3.07
CA ASP A 21 -5.93 19.52 -2.07
C ASP A 21 -6.85 18.37 -2.48
N GLU A 22 -7.18 18.22 -3.77
CA GLU A 22 -8.05 17.16 -4.28
C GLU A 22 -7.36 15.79 -4.22
N GLU A 23 -6.10 15.73 -4.64
CA GLU A 23 -5.28 14.53 -4.58
C GLU A 23 -5.03 14.11 -3.13
N TYR A 24 -4.80 15.06 -2.22
CA TYR A 24 -4.50 14.77 -0.82
C TYR A 24 -5.53 13.85 -0.17
N TYR A 25 -6.82 14.09 -0.40
CA TYR A 25 -7.90 13.26 0.15
C TYR A 25 -7.90 11.84 -0.43
N THR A 26 -7.68 11.72 -1.74
CA THR A 26 -7.61 10.43 -2.42
C THR A 26 -6.43 9.60 -1.90
N ARG A 27 -5.26 10.24 -1.76
CA ARG A 27 -4.03 9.63 -1.22
C ARG A 27 -4.17 9.23 0.25
N TYR A 28 -4.83 10.05 1.05
CA TYR A 28 -5.15 9.71 2.44
C TYR A 28 -6.01 8.44 2.51
N HIS A 29 -7.04 8.35 1.66
CA HIS A 29 -7.91 7.18 1.65
C HIS A 29 -7.14 5.90 1.29
N ASN A 30 -6.29 5.95 0.27
CA ASN A 30 -5.44 4.83 -0.14
C ASN A 30 -4.45 4.43 0.97
N PHE A 31 -3.77 5.41 1.57
CA PHE A 31 -2.87 5.17 2.69
C PHE A 31 -3.56 4.47 3.86
N MET A 32 -4.78 4.88 4.20
CA MET A 32 -5.55 4.25 5.29
C MET A 32 -5.96 2.81 4.96
N LYS A 33 -6.23 2.48 3.69
CA LYS A 33 -6.45 1.08 3.25
C LYS A 33 -5.18 0.26 3.43
N THR A 34 -4.04 0.79 3.02
CA THR A 34 -2.73 0.12 3.19
C THR A 34 -2.40 -0.09 4.67
N LEU A 35 -2.63 0.91 5.52
CA LEU A 35 -2.38 0.80 6.96
C LEU A 35 -3.26 -0.28 7.62
N ARG A 36 -4.52 -0.44 7.18
CA ARG A 36 -5.40 -1.55 7.63
C ARG A 36 -4.82 -2.90 7.25
N LYS A 37 -4.35 -3.07 6.02
CA LYS A 37 -3.72 -4.32 5.55
C LYS A 37 -2.45 -4.62 6.35
N ILE A 38 -1.58 -3.62 6.55
CA ILE A 38 -0.36 -3.74 7.36
C ILE A 38 -0.69 -4.20 8.78
N ASN A 39 -1.70 -3.61 9.42
CA ASN A 39 -2.09 -4.02 10.77
C ASN A 39 -2.63 -5.45 10.83
N GLN A 40 -3.35 -5.90 9.79
CA GLN A 40 -3.80 -7.29 9.68
C GLN A 40 -2.64 -8.28 9.47
N ILE A 41 -1.62 -7.90 8.68
CA ILE A 41 -0.40 -8.70 8.49
C ILE A 41 0.37 -8.77 9.81
N ASN A 42 0.59 -7.62 10.44
CA ASN A 42 1.33 -7.50 11.69
C ASN A 42 0.64 -8.17 12.88
N SER A 43 -0.68 -8.39 12.85
CA SER A 43 -1.35 -9.16 13.90
C SER A 43 -1.17 -10.67 13.77
N ARG A 44 -0.79 -11.14 12.57
CA ARG A 44 -0.65 -12.57 12.23
C ARG A 44 0.81 -13.01 12.05
N SER A 45 1.74 -12.06 11.94
CA SER A 45 3.16 -12.32 11.70
C SER A 45 4.04 -11.84 12.87
N SER A 46 5.12 -12.57 13.14
CA SER A 46 6.23 -12.14 14.00
C SER A 46 7.02 -10.99 13.35
N GLU A 47 7.19 -11.06 12.04
CA GLU A 47 7.82 -10.01 11.24
C GLU A 47 6.86 -8.84 11.03
N LYS A 48 7.28 -7.65 11.44
CA LYS A 48 6.46 -6.44 11.34
C LYS A 48 6.81 -5.67 10.07
N VAL A 49 5.79 -5.45 9.24
CA VAL A 49 5.88 -4.60 8.05
C VAL A 49 5.42 -3.17 8.36
N GLN A 50 5.97 -2.19 7.65
CA GLN A 50 5.62 -0.77 7.80
C GLN A 50 5.24 -0.14 6.45
N PRO A 51 4.51 0.99 6.45
CA PRO A 51 4.22 1.72 5.22
C PRO A 51 5.51 2.17 4.52
N ASN A 52 5.61 1.86 3.23
CA ASN A 52 6.70 2.30 2.36
C ASN A 52 6.25 3.52 1.51
N LYS A 53 7.14 4.05 0.66
CA LYS A 53 6.89 5.26 -0.17
C LYS A 53 5.75 5.15 -1.18
N TYR A 54 5.12 3.98 -1.31
CA TYR A 54 4.03 3.67 -2.23
C TYR A 54 2.73 3.35 -1.49
N ALA A 55 2.69 3.54 -0.16
CA ALA A 55 1.55 3.15 0.65
C ALA A 55 0.25 3.91 0.31
N ASP A 56 0.35 5.04 -0.37
CA ASP A 56 -0.75 5.90 -0.84
C ASP A 56 -1.19 5.63 -2.29
N TRP A 57 -0.55 4.66 -2.97
CA TRP A 57 -0.93 4.29 -4.32
C TRP A 57 -2.24 3.51 -4.36
N SER A 58 -3.03 3.79 -5.40
CA SER A 58 -4.16 2.97 -5.81
C SER A 58 -3.69 1.69 -6.50
N GLU A 59 -4.60 0.72 -6.63
CA GLU A 59 -4.31 -0.53 -7.35
C GLU A 59 -3.88 -0.29 -8.79
N LYS A 60 -4.53 0.66 -9.48
CA LYS A 60 -4.20 1.03 -10.85
C LYS A 60 -2.77 1.59 -10.95
N GLU A 61 -2.38 2.47 -10.03
CA GLU A 61 -1.03 3.03 -10.01
C GLU A 61 0.02 1.97 -9.71
N TRP A 62 -0.30 1.02 -8.83
CA TRP A 62 0.54 -0.16 -8.62
C TRP A 62 0.72 -0.95 -9.92
N GLN A 63 -0.35 -1.27 -10.63
CA GLN A 63 -0.28 -2.03 -11.88
C GLN A 63 0.54 -1.30 -12.97
N GLU A 64 0.31 -0.01 -13.16
CA GLU A 64 1.00 0.80 -14.17
C GLU A 64 2.51 0.97 -13.89
N ASN A 65 2.92 0.90 -12.62
CA ASN A 65 4.30 1.14 -12.20
C ASN A 65 5.07 -0.14 -11.81
N VAL A 66 4.39 -1.24 -11.49
CA VAL A 66 5.02 -2.54 -11.16
C VAL A 66 5.81 -3.08 -12.35
N GLU A 67 5.35 -2.87 -13.59
CA GLU A 67 6.11 -3.23 -14.80
C GLU A 67 7.45 -2.46 -14.91
N GLN A 68 7.52 -1.26 -14.34
CA GLN A 68 8.73 -0.42 -14.35
C GLN A 68 9.63 -0.71 -13.14
N THR A 69 9.06 -0.97 -11.96
CA THR A 69 9.83 -1.21 -10.72
C THR A 69 10.34 -2.65 -10.58
N THR A 70 9.70 -3.64 -11.19
CA THR A 70 10.16 -5.05 -11.17
C THR A 70 11.47 -5.29 -11.95
N LYS A 71 11.89 -4.34 -12.79
CA LYS A 71 13.23 -4.33 -13.38
C LYS A 71 14.32 -3.82 -12.43
N ILE A 72 13.97 -3.10 -11.36
CA ILE A 72 14.95 -2.32 -10.57
C ILE A 72 15.02 -2.74 -9.09
N ASP A 73 13.97 -3.31 -8.49
CA ASP A 73 13.97 -3.54 -7.02
C ASP A 73 13.53 -4.97 -6.62
N PHE A 74 14.42 -5.70 -5.93
CA PHE A 74 14.26 -7.11 -5.57
C PHE A 74 13.30 -7.30 -4.38
N ASP A 75 13.22 -6.32 -3.47
CA ASP A 75 12.33 -6.35 -2.31
C ASP A 75 10.85 -6.19 -2.70
N LEU A 76 10.57 -5.47 -3.80
CA LEU A 76 9.23 -5.38 -4.38
C LEU A 76 8.81 -6.70 -5.05
N LYS A 77 9.73 -7.49 -5.61
CA LYS A 77 9.40 -8.80 -6.19
C LYS A 77 8.86 -9.78 -5.15
N ILE A 78 9.38 -9.73 -3.92
CA ILE A 78 8.91 -10.60 -2.83
C ILE A 78 7.49 -10.21 -2.41
N GLN A 79 7.22 -8.91 -2.22
CA GLN A 79 5.86 -8.45 -1.91
C GLN A 79 4.88 -8.74 -3.06
N VAL A 80 5.23 -8.46 -4.32
CA VAL A 80 4.35 -8.74 -5.47
C VAL A 80 4.07 -10.24 -5.61
N LYS A 81 5.07 -11.13 -5.43
CA LYS A 81 4.86 -12.58 -5.48
C LYS A 81 4.01 -13.11 -4.33
N GLU A 82 4.07 -12.52 -3.14
CA GLU A 82 3.18 -12.89 -2.03
C GLU A 82 1.76 -12.34 -2.19
N PHE A 83 1.60 -11.20 -2.86
CA PHE A 83 0.30 -10.59 -3.12
C PHE A 83 -0.43 -11.20 -4.32
N GLN A 84 0.25 -11.54 -5.42
CA GLN A 84 -0.36 -12.12 -6.63
C GLN A 84 -1.32 -13.29 -6.36
N PRO A 85 -0.91 -14.38 -5.67
CA PRO A 85 -1.78 -15.53 -5.46
C PRO A 85 -2.91 -15.25 -4.45
N LYS A 86 -2.72 -14.34 -3.48
CA LYS A 86 -3.78 -13.95 -2.53
C LYS A 86 -4.82 -13.04 -3.16
N VAL A 87 -4.39 -12.19 -4.09
CA VAL A 87 -5.27 -11.29 -4.83
C VAL A 87 -6.13 -12.07 -5.80
N GLU A 88 -5.55 -13.03 -6.55
CA GLU A 88 -6.31 -13.93 -7.43
C GLU A 88 -7.35 -14.77 -6.67
N SER A 89 -7.01 -15.30 -5.48
CA SER A 89 -7.98 -16.06 -4.68
C SER A 89 -9.10 -15.17 -4.13
N LEU A 90 -8.78 -13.96 -3.67
CA LEU A 90 -9.77 -13.00 -3.17
C LEU A 90 -10.72 -12.49 -4.25
N PHE A 91 -10.28 -12.44 -5.52
CA PHE A 91 -11.15 -12.06 -6.63
C PHE A 91 -12.03 -13.21 -7.12
N LYS A 92 -11.62 -14.48 -6.93
CA LYS A 92 -12.45 -15.63 -7.27
C LYS A 92 -13.70 -15.73 -6.38
N ASP A 93 -13.57 -15.40 -5.09
CA ASP A 93 -14.67 -15.42 -4.12
C ASP A 93 -15.66 -14.24 -4.25
N LEU A 94 -15.42 -13.33 -5.21
CA LEU A 94 -16.25 -12.14 -5.46
C LEU A 94 -17.06 -12.24 -6.76
N VAL A 95 -16.91 -13.34 -7.51
CA VAL A 95 -17.57 -13.56 -8.82
C VAL A 95 -18.41 -14.84 -8.83
N ASP A 96 -18.54 -15.54 -7.70
CA ASP A 96 -19.51 -16.63 -7.46
C ASP A 96 -20.57 -16.22 -6.42
#